data_AF-A0A392PMK5-F1
#
_entry.id   AF-A0A392PMK5-F1
#
_cell.length_a   1.000
_cell.length_b   1.000
_cell.length_c   1.000
_cell.angle_alpha   90.00
_cell.angle_beta   90.00
_cell.angle_gamma   90.00
#
_symmetry.space_group_name_H-M   'P 1'
#
loop_
_entity.id
_entity.type
_entity.pdbx_description
1 polymer ?
#
loop_
_entity_poly.entity_id
_entity_poly.type
_entity_poly.pdbx_seq_one_letter_code
_entity_poly.pdbx_strand_id
1 'polypeptide(L)'
;KEGDDIARADLCYGHNTNEGCQKWDEAEMPTCRNPGDKFESKPVYGNPNMVYDITNASYGISDCQAICWSNCSCFGFKSYYDNGTGCVILLSTKGLNIASSGDYVFSILVKNTDHKGINVPN
;
A
#
# COMPACT_ATOMS: atom_id res chain seq x y z
N LYS A 1 13.31 -35.05 -7.17
CA LYS A 1 11.97 -34.68 -6.66
C LYS A 1 12.19 -33.44 -5.83
N GLU A 2 12.11 -32.30 -6.50
CA GLU A 2 12.37 -30.98 -5.94
C GLU A 2 11.03 -30.47 -5.44
N GLY A 3 10.97 -30.23 -4.13
CA GLY A 3 9.74 -29.94 -3.42
C GLY A 3 9.38 -28.47 -3.53
N ASP A 4 8.19 -28.20 -4.06
CA ASP A 4 7.22 -27.23 -3.55
C ASP A 4 7.78 -25.86 -3.11
N ASP A 5 8.26 -25.08 -4.08
CA ASP A 5 8.40 -23.62 -3.93
C ASP A 5 7.03 -22.94 -4.03
N ILE A 6 6.07 -23.36 -3.20
CA ILE A 6 4.83 -22.61 -3.01
C ILE A 6 5.20 -21.39 -2.16
N ALA A 7 5.41 -20.26 -2.83
CA ALA A 7 5.62 -18.98 -2.15
C ALA A 7 4.49 -18.77 -1.13
N ARG A 8 4.87 -18.69 0.14
CA ARG A 8 3.96 -18.42 1.25
C ARG A 8 3.21 -17.12 0.93
N ALA A 9 1.88 -17.16 0.93
CA ALA A 9 1.02 -16.02 0.59
C ALA A 9 1.27 -14.78 1.49
N ASP A 10 1.95 -14.97 2.62
CA ASP A 10 2.44 -13.93 3.52
C ASP A 10 3.51 -13.02 2.87
N LEU A 11 4.12 -13.44 1.75
CA LEU A 11 5.12 -12.68 0.99
C LEU A 11 4.53 -11.90 -0.19
N CYS A 12 3.20 -11.85 -0.29
CA CYS A 12 2.50 -11.07 -1.31
C CYS A 12 2.45 -9.62 -0.89
N TYR A 13 3.49 -8.90 -1.29
CA TYR A 13 3.60 -7.46 -1.08
C TYR A 13 2.61 -6.72 -1.99
N GLY A 14 1.34 -6.65 -1.57
CA GLY A 14 0.45 -5.57 -1.97
C GLY A 14 -0.83 -5.95 -2.72
N HIS A 15 -1.00 -7.12 -3.32
CA HIS A 15 -2.33 -7.62 -3.75
C HIS A 15 -2.30 -9.12 -4.07
N ASN A 16 -3.31 -9.87 -3.62
CA ASN A 16 -3.60 -11.22 -4.12
C ASN A 16 -4.63 -11.08 -5.26
N THR A 17 -4.21 -11.22 -6.51
CA THR A 17 -5.16 -11.45 -7.61
C THR A 17 -5.25 -12.96 -7.84
N ASN A 18 -6.37 -13.43 -8.40
CA ASN A 18 -6.65 -14.85 -8.66
C ASN A 18 -5.64 -15.53 -9.63
N GLU A 19 -4.55 -14.86 -10.00
CA GLU A 19 -3.47 -15.29 -10.89
C GLU A 19 -2.12 -15.48 -10.16
N GLY A 20 -2.08 -15.28 -8.85
CA GLY A 20 -0.89 -15.48 -8.03
C GLY A 20 -0.29 -14.19 -7.49
N CYS A 21 0.93 -14.31 -6.98
CA CYS A 21 1.55 -13.34 -6.10
C CYS A 21 2.89 -12.90 -6.70
N GLN A 22 2.97 -11.68 -7.21
CA GLN A 22 4.22 -11.10 -7.67
C GLN A 22 4.91 -10.42 -6.48
N LYS A 23 6.07 -10.96 -6.08
CA LYS A 23 6.95 -10.26 -5.14
C LYS A 23 7.55 -9.06 -5.86
N TRP A 24 7.63 -7.91 -5.19
CA TRP A 24 8.59 -6.88 -5.60
C TRP A 24 9.98 -7.46 -5.37
N ASP A 25 10.80 -7.49 -6.43
CA ASP A 25 12.20 -7.86 -6.27
C ASP A 25 12.85 -6.91 -5.27
N GLU A 26 13.72 -7.43 -4.40
CA GLU A 26 14.39 -6.62 -3.37
C GLU A 26 15.17 -5.43 -3.98
N ALA A 27 15.65 -5.59 -5.22
CA ALA A 27 16.31 -4.53 -5.99
C ALA A 27 15.36 -3.43 -6.50
N GLU A 28 14.05 -3.73 -6.64
CA GLU A 28 13.03 -2.78 -7.08
C GLU A 28 12.23 -2.17 -5.92
N MET A 29 12.46 -2.65 -4.69
CA MET A 29 11.81 -2.13 -3.51
C MET A 29 12.33 -0.71 -3.19
N PRO A 30 11.45 0.30 -3.09
CA PRO A 30 11.87 1.64 -2.68
C PRO A 30 12.51 1.59 -1.30
N THR A 31 13.57 2.36 -1.08
CA THR A 31 14.35 2.40 0.18
C THR A 31 13.52 2.75 1.43
N CYS A 32 12.32 3.30 1.23
CA CYS A 32 11.37 3.66 2.27
C CYS A 32 10.27 2.61 2.48
N ARG A 33 10.44 1.39 1.97
CA ARG A 33 9.57 0.24 2.16
C ARG A 33 10.39 -0.90 2.74
N ASN A 34 9.75 -1.69 3.58
CA ASN A 34 10.34 -2.87 4.17
C ASN A 34 9.65 -4.13 3.66
N PRO A 35 10.37 -5.26 3.59
CA PRO A 35 9.74 -6.56 3.46
C PRO A 35 8.61 -6.73 4.49
N GLY A 36 7.41 -7.03 3.99
CA GLY A 36 6.20 -7.23 4.80
C GLY A 36 5.33 -5.98 4.96
N ASP A 37 5.79 -4.82 4.49
CA ASP A 37 4.90 -3.68 4.30
C ASP A 37 3.75 -4.10 3.37
N LYS A 38 2.54 -3.67 3.70
CA LYS A 38 1.34 -4.04 2.94
C LYS A 38 0.31 -2.93 3.00
N PHE A 39 -0.66 -2.99 2.11
CA PHE A 39 -1.84 -2.13 2.17
C PHE A 39 -3.01 -2.87 2.80
N GLU A 40 -3.72 -2.19 3.70
CA GLU A 40 -4.95 -2.68 4.30
C GLU A 40 -6.07 -1.66 4.08
N SER A 41 -7.24 -2.13 3.66
CA SER A 41 -8.42 -1.27 3.54
C SER A 41 -8.88 -0.82 4.91
N LYS A 42 -8.85 0.49 5.16
CA LYS A 42 -9.30 1.11 6.41
C LYS A 42 -10.24 2.29 6.12
N PRO A 43 -11.33 2.44 6.89
CA PRO A 43 -12.12 3.64 6.84
C PRO A 43 -11.37 4.81 7.49
N VAL A 44 -11.55 6.00 6.93
CA VAL A 44 -10.80 7.20 7.25
C VAL A 44 -11.75 8.39 7.32
N TYR A 45 -11.64 9.18 8.38
CA TYR A 45 -12.23 10.52 8.40
C TYR A 45 -11.28 11.49 7.69
N GLY A 46 -11.69 11.89 6.48
CA GLY A 46 -10.84 12.64 5.56
C GLY A 46 -10.67 14.11 5.96
N ASN A 47 -9.46 14.62 5.77
CA ASN A 47 -9.22 16.05 5.56
C ASN A 47 -8.80 16.23 4.10
N PRO A 48 -9.56 16.97 3.28
CA PRO A 48 -9.29 17.12 1.84
C PRO A 48 -7.94 17.80 1.53
N ASN A 49 -7.29 18.45 2.51
CA ASN A 49 -5.99 19.10 2.31
C ASN A 49 -4.79 18.13 2.35
N MET A 50 -5.02 16.82 2.45
CA MET A 50 -3.96 15.82 2.65
C MET A 50 -3.84 14.82 1.50
N VAL A 51 -4.61 15.03 0.44
CA VAL A 51 -4.67 14.15 -0.72
C VAL A 51 -4.12 14.82 -1.97
N TYR A 52 -3.63 14.00 -2.88
CA TYR A 52 -3.22 14.38 -4.22
C TYR A 52 -4.02 13.56 -5.22
N ASP A 53 -4.79 14.24 -6.05
CA ASP A 53 -5.70 13.60 -7.00
C ASP A 53 -5.03 13.42 -8.37
N ILE A 54 -5.16 12.22 -8.92
CA ILE A 54 -4.73 11.83 -10.25
C ILE A 54 -5.97 11.41 -11.02
N THR A 55 -6.56 12.34 -11.76
CA THR A 55 -7.85 12.14 -12.44
C THR A 55 -7.74 11.37 -13.77
N ASN A 56 -6.59 10.74 -14.04
CA ASN A 56 -6.42 9.96 -15.26
C ASN A 56 -7.25 8.68 -15.19
N ALA A 57 -8.35 8.65 -15.94
CA ALA A 57 -9.28 7.52 -15.96
C ALA A 57 -8.69 6.24 -16.62
N SER A 58 -7.51 6.31 -17.24
CA SER A 58 -6.79 5.13 -17.71
C SER A 58 -6.10 4.36 -16.57
N TYR A 59 -5.95 4.97 -15.38
CA TYR A 59 -5.36 4.31 -14.22
C TYR A 59 -6.42 3.56 -13.42
N GLY A 60 -6.19 2.27 -13.23
CA GLY A 60 -6.94 1.42 -12.33
C GLY A 60 -6.35 1.39 -10.92
N ILE A 61 -6.98 0.63 -10.04
CA ILE A 61 -6.57 0.54 -8.62
C ILE A 61 -5.13 0.01 -8.44
N SER A 62 -4.69 -0.92 -9.30
CA SER A 62 -3.32 -1.45 -9.29
C SER A 62 -2.28 -0.39 -9.65
N ASP A 63 -2.60 0.53 -10.57
CA ASP A 63 -1.72 1.66 -10.89
C ASP A 63 -1.60 2.59 -9.69
N CYS A 64 -2.72 2.89 -9.00
CA CYS A 64 -2.71 3.70 -7.79
C CYS A 64 -1.86 3.08 -6.68
N GLN A 65 -1.90 1.76 -6.54
CA GLN A 65 -1.05 1.02 -5.62
C GLN A 65 0.42 1.16 -6.00
N ALA A 66 0.80 0.95 -7.26
CA ALA A 66 2.19 1.07 -7.71
C ALA A 66 2.73 2.51 -7.53
N ILE A 67 1.90 3.51 -7.83
CA ILE A 67 2.20 4.93 -7.61
C ILE A 67 2.42 5.19 -6.11
N CYS A 68 1.55 4.68 -5.25
CA CYS A 68 1.70 4.85 -3.80
C CYS A 68 2.90 4.07 -3.23
N TRP A 69 3.14 2.86 -3.73
CA TRP A 69 4.25 2.02 -3.28
C TRP A 69 5.59 2.69 -3.56
N SER A 70 5.78 3.19 -4.79
CA SER A 70 6.99 3.91 -5.22
C SER A 70 7.16 5.29 -4.60
N ASN A 71 6.07 5.95 -4.16
CA ASN A 71 6.14 7.24 -3.50
C ASN A 71 6.31 7.10 -1.99
N CYS A 72 7.49 7.41 -1.47
CA CYS A 72 7.80 7.34 -0.04
C CYS A 72 6.94 8.22 0.87
N SER A 73 6.35 9.28 0.33
CA SER A 73 5.42 10.15 1.07
C SER A 73 3.99 9.61 1.07
N CYS A 74 3.70 8.55 0.32
CA CYS A 74 2.38 7.96 0.30
C CYS A 74 2.13 7.11 1.55
N PHE A 75 0.98 7.34 2.17
CA PHE A 75 0.43 6.59 3.30
C PHE A 75 -0.81 5.79 2.93
N GLY A 76 -1.38 5.99 1.73
CA GLY A 76 -2.47 5.18 1.23
C GLY A 76 -3.05 5.72 -0.07
N PHE A 77 -3.98 4.97 -0.65
CA PHE A 77 -4.62 5.34 -1.90
C PHE A 77 -6.06 4.84 -1.98
N LYS A 78 -6.84 5.41 -2.90
CA LYS A 78 -8.13 4.87 -3.35
C LYS A 78 -8.41 5.32 -4.79
N SER A 79 -9.48 4.83 -5.40
CA SER A 79 -9.95 5.36 -6.68
C SER A 79 -10.50 6.78 -6.54
N TYR A 80 -10.27 7.60 -7.58
CA TYR A 80 -10.84 8.95 -7.68
C TYR A 80 -12.30 8.90 -8.10
N TYR A 81 -12.61 8.13 -9.14
CA TYR A 81 -13.96 7.93 -9.66
C TYR A 81 -14.60 6.66 -9.10
N ASP A 82 -15.93 6.66 -8.99
CA ASP A 82 -16.72 5.52 -8.49
C ASP A 82 -16.64 4.29 -9.40
N ASN A 83 -16.28 4.47 -10.68
CA ASN A 83 -16.05 3.38 -11.62
C ASN A 83 -14.68 2.66 -11.41
N GLY A 84 -13.94 3.03 -10.36
CA GLY A 84 -12.66 2.42 -10.00
C GLY A 84 -11.44 3.04 -10.70
N THR A 85 -11.62 4.12 -11.46
CA THR A 85 -10.53 4.77 -12.22
C THR A 85 -10.00 6.04 -11.57
N GLY A 86 -8.79 6.45 -11.94
CA GLY A 86 -8.06 7.55 -11.32
C GLY A 86 -7.67 7.25 -9.87
N CYS A 87 -6.79 8.05 -9.30
CA CYS A 87 -6.24 7.82 -7.96
C CYS A 87 -6.45 9.03 -7.05
N VAL A 88 -6.70 8.76 -5.77
CA VAL A 88 -6.51 9.71 -4.67
C VAL A 88 -5.35 9.18 -3.86
N ILE A 89 -4.25 9.92 -3.80
CA ILE A 89 -3.03 9.55 -3.07
C ILE A 89 -2.99 10.31 -1.76
N LEU A 90 -2.96 9.59 -0.64
CA LEU A 90 -2.85 10.17 0.70
C LEU A 90 -1.37 10.41 1.03
N LEU A 91 -0.97 11.68 1.17
CA LEU A 91 0.42 12.08 1.38
C LEU A 91 0.79 12.41 2.83
N SER A 92 -0.21 12.46 3.73
CA SER A 92 0.01 12.74 5.14
C SER A 92 -1.05 12.07 6.01
N THR A 93 -0.62 11.56 7.16
CA THR A 93 -1.51 11.06 8.22
C THR A 93 -1.72 12.09 9.33
N LYS A 94 -1.06 13.26 9.28
CA LYS A 94 -1.19 14.30 10.30
C LYS A 94 -2.60 14.86 10.31
N GLY A 95 -3.41 14.58 11.33
CA GLY A 95 -4.81 15.00 11.39
C GLY A 95 -5.78 14.01 10.74
N LEU A 96 -5.28 12.84 10.33
CA LEU A 96 -6.09 11.72 9.88
C LEU A 96 -6.53 10.90 11.11
N ASN A 97 -7.84 10.74 11.30
CA ASN A 97 -8.36 9.79 12.28
C ASN A 97 -8.63 8.47 11.54
N ILE A 98 -7.68 7.54 11.61
CA ILE A 98 -7.89 6.14 11.21
C ILE A 98 -8.77 5.52 12.30
N ALA A 99 -10.07 5.49 12.07
CA ALA A 99 -11.06 5.02 13.04
C ALA A 99 -11.69 3.69 12.57
N SER A 100 -12.53 3.09 13.41
CA SER A 100 -13.33 1.91 13.05
C SER A 100 -14.46 2.24 12.05
N SER A 101 -14.70 3.52 11.80
CA SER A 101 -15.69 4.09 10.90
C SER A 101 -15.10 5.34 10.22
N GLY A 102 -15.62 5.76 9.07
CA GLY A 102 -15.10 6.89 8.29
C GLY A 102 -15.88 7.08 7.00
N ASP A 103 -15.89 8.28 6.44
CA ASP A 103 -16.66 8.61 5.23
C ASP A 103 -16.02 8.06 3.95
N TYR A 104 -14.72 7.78 4.00
CA TYR A 104 -13.95 7.25 2.88
C TYR A 104 -13.17 6.00 3.28
N VAL A 105 -13.10 5.01 2.41
CA VAL A 105 -12.25 3.83 2.57
C VAL A 105 -10.98 4.02 1.73
N PHE A 106 -9.82 3.91 2.38
CA PHE A 106 -8.52 3.96 1.73
C PHE A 106 -7.75 2.65 1.96
N SER A 107 -6.94 2.26 0.98
CA SER A 107 -5.88 1.26 1.16
C SER A 107 -4.70 1.92 1.86
N ILE A 108 -4.61 1.76 3.17
CA ILE A 108 -3.59 2.40 4.03
C ILE A 108 -2.35 1.52 4.14
N LEU A 109 -1.18 2.15 4.01
CA LEU A 109 0.11 1.50 4.21
C LEU A 109 0.27 1.10 5.69
N VAL A 110 0.40 -0.18 5.93
CA VAL A 110 0.74 -0.76 7.23
C VAL A 110 2.19 -1.20 7.18
N LYS A 111 3.01 -0.55 8.00
CA LYS A 111 4.42 -0.87 8.15
C LYS A 111 4.58 -2.18 8.92
N ASN A 112 5.44 -3.07 8.42
CA ASN A 112 5.84 -4.23 9.20
C ASN A 112 6.69 -3.76 10.39
N THR A 113 6.27 -4.13 11.61
CA THR A 113 6.94 -3.73 12.87
C THR A 113 7.74 -4.86 13.51
N ASP A 114 7.78 -6.04 12.88
CA ASP A 114 8.52 -7.20 13.40
C ASP A 114 10.05 -7.03 13.34
N HIS A 115 10.54 -5.97 12.71
CA HIS A 115 11.91 -5.48 12.92
C HIS A 115 11.99 -4.58 14.16
N LYS A 116 11.79 -5.16 15.35
CA LYS A 116 12.55 -4.70 16.52
C LYS A 116 14.02 -4.80 16.12
N GLY A 117 14.72 -3.66 16.09
CA GLY A 117 16.07 -3.53 15.58
C GLY A 117 16.95 -4.73 15.93
N ILE A 118 17.53 -5.35 14.90
CA ILE A 118 18.68 -6.23 15.08
C ILE A 118 19.78 -5.31 15.60
N ASN A 119 19.91 -5.23 16.92
CA ASN A 119 21.17 -4.81 17.54
C ASN A 119 22.20 -5.84 17.09
N VAL A 120 23.02 -5.49 16.11
CA VAL A 120 24.22 -6.23 15.77
C VAL A 120 25.21 -5.95 16.91
N PRO A 121 25.56 -6.91 17.78
CA PRO A 121 26.65 -6.72 18.70
C PRO A 121 27.94 -6.70 17.89
N ASN A 122 28.77 -5.68 18.14
CA ASN A 122 30.14 -5.57 17.67
C ASN A 122 31.01 -6.70 18.24
#